data_AF-A0A9P7VQP9-F1
#
_entry.id   AF-A0A9P7VQP9-F1
#
_cell.length_a   1.000
_cell.length_b   1.000
_cell.length_c   1.000
_cell.angle_alpha   90.00
_cell.angle_beta   90.00
_cell.angle_gamma   90.00
#
_symmetry.space_group_name_H-M   'P 1'
#
loop_
_entity.id
_entity.type
_entity.pdbx_description
1 polymer ?
#
loop_
_entity_poly.entity_id
_entity_poly.type
_entity_poly.pdbx_seq_one_letter_code
_entity_poly.pdbx_strand_id
1 'polypeptide(L)'
;FHIAADGWEGDTSIYQRLCAADAAPHLVSLTIMTEGRDVVGGVLPQLFSGQMPNVRQLCLAHFTSWPVGLFTNLTHLCLHDQCDVGRMTTSEFLDFIEQSPRLEELNL
;
A
#
# COMPACT_ATOMS: atom_id res chain seq x y z
N PHE A 1 -7.71 9.04 0.10
CA PHE A 1 -8.00 8.45 1.42
C PHE A 1 -6.67 8.36 2.14
N HIS A 2 -6.54 9.08 3.25
CA HIS A 2 -5.31 9.15 4.01
C HIS A 2 -5.53 8.43 5.34
N ILE A 3 -4.62 7.51 5.66
CA ILE A 3 -4.65 6.68 6.85
C ILE A 3 -3.39 6.97 7.65
N ALA A 4 -3.56 7.57 8.82
CA ALA A 4 -2.52 7.64 9.85
C ALA A 4 -2.76 6.49 10.83
N ALA A 5 -2.05 5.38 10.65
CA ALA A 5 -2.32 4.14 11.38
C ALA A 5 -1.94 4.25 12.86
N ASP A 6 -0.89 5.00 13.21
CA ASP A 6 -0.40 5.05 14.59
C ASP A 6 -1.27 5.88 15.53
N GLY A 7 -2.11 6.76 14.96
CA GLY A 7 -3.10 7.54 15.72
C GLY A 7 -4.39 6.77 15.99
N TRP A 8 -4.44 5.48 15.66
CA TRP A 8 -5.64 4.66 15.83
C TRP A 8 -5.79 4.17 17.26
N GLU A 9 -6.82 4.66 17.96
CA GLU A 9 -7.10 4.33 19.37
C GLU A 9 -8.19 3.25 19.53
N GLY A 10 -8.31 2.31 18.58
CA GLY A 10 -9.31 1.24 18.65
C GLY A 10 -8.80 -0.06 19.30
N ASP A 11 -9.72 -0.86 19.83
CA ASP A 11 -9.43 -2.19 20.41
C ASP A 11 -8.82 -3.20 19.40
N THR A 12 -8.99 -2.92 18.11
CA THR A 12 -8.49 -3.70 16.97
C THR A 12 -7.61 -2.83 16.09
N SER A 13 -6.60 -3.39 15.41
CA SER A 13 -5.78 -2.60 14.49
C SER A 13 -6.64 -2.04 13.36
N ILE A 14 -6.30 -0.84 12.87
CA ILE A 14 -7.03 -0.21 11.75
C ILE A 14 -7.06 -1.13 10.51
N TYR A 15 -6.01 -1.92 10.31
CA TYR A 15 -5.92 -2.90 9.24
C TYR A 15 -7.01 -3.97 9.32
N GLN A 16 -7.37 -4.46 10.51
CA GLN A 16 -8.46 -5.44 10.65
C GLN A 16 -9.79 -4.87 10.18
N ARG A 17 -10.07 -3.59 10.46
CA ARG A 17 -11.29 -2.93 9.96
C ARG A 17 -11.27 -2.77 8.44
N LEU A 18 -10.13 -2.37 7.88
CA LEU A 18 -9.97 -2.19 6.43
C LEU A 18 -10.02 -3.53 5.67
N CYS A 19 -9.52 -4.62 6.26
CA CYS A 19 -9.64 -5.96 5.70
C CYS A 19 -11.08 -6.47 5.69
N ALA A 20 -11.87 -6.09 6.70
CA ALA A 20 -13.29 -6.42 6.78
C ALA A 20 -14.19 -5.49 5.93
N ALA A 21 -13.64 -4.40 5.41
CA ALA A 21 -14.39 -3.46 4.58
C ALA A 21 -14.65 -4.02 3.18
N ASP A 22 -15.78 -3.62 2.61
CA ASP A 22 -16.14 -3.92 1.22
C ASP A 22 -15.17 -3.25 0.23
N ALA A 23 -15.34 -3.61 -1.05
CA ALA A 23 -14.62 -3.00 -2.16
C ALA A 23 -14.69 -1.46 -2.11
N ALA A 24 -13.59 -0.81 -2.50
CA ALA A 24 -13.51 0.65 -2.57
C ALA A 24 -13.39 1.12 -4.04
N PRO A 25 -14.46 1.00 -4.85
CA PRO A 25 -14.41 1.28 -6.28
C PRO A 25 -14.17 2.75 -6.62
N HIS A 26 -14.45 3.68 -5.71
CA HIS A 26 -14.24 5.11 -5.93
C HIS A 26 -12.93 5.62 -5.34
N LEU A 27 -12.12 4.74 -4.75
CA LEU A 27 -10.85 5.12 -4.17
C LEU A 27 -9.82 5.39 -5.26
N VAL A 28 -9.32 6.63 -5.31
CA VAL A 28 -8.31 7.08 -6.30
C VAL A 28 -6.92 7.23 -5.71
N SER A 29 -6.83 7.59 -4.44
CA SER A 29 -5.57 7.85 -3.75
C SER A 29 -5.59 7.16 -2.40
N LEU A 30 -4.54 6.38 -2.11
CA LEU A 30 -4.35 5.67 -0.85
C LEU A 30 -3.01 6.07 -0.25
N THR A 31 -3.04 6.60 0.96
CA THR A 31 -1.84 6.88 1.75
C THR A 31 -1.95 6.15 3.08
N ILE A 32 -0.93 5.40 3.45
CA ILE A 32 -0.82 4.71 4.74
C ILE A 32 0.50 5.10 5.38
N MET A 33 0.42 5.97 6.39
CA MET A 33 1.54 6.35 7.23
C MET A 33 1.46 5.59 8.54
N THR A 34 2.57 4.97 8.93
CA THR A 34 2.71 4.23 10.18
C THR A 34 4.16 4.35 10.67
N GLU A 35 4.43 4.09 11.95
CA GLU A 35 5.75 3.89 12.54
C GLU A 35 6.19 2.41 12.46
N GLY A 36 5.41 1.56 11.80
CA GLY A 36 5.75 0.15 11.55
C GLY A 36 5.38 -0.80 12.69
N ARG A 37 4.81 -0.32 13.81
CA ARG A 37 4.49 -1.16 15.01
C ARG A 37 3.57 -2.33 14.70
N ASP A 38 2.57 -2.09 13.85
CA ASP A 38 1.56 -3.08 13.45
C ASP A 38 1.88 -3.74 12.10
N VAL A 39 3.05 -3.46 11.51
CA VAL A 39 3.46 -4.01 10.22
C VAL A 39 4.12 -5.38 10.44
N VAL A 40 3.39 -6.44 10.08
CA VAL A 40 3.87 -7.82 10.22
C VAL A 40 4.63 -8.23 8.96
N GLY A 41 5.94 -8.43 9.08
CA GLY A 41 6.80 -8.93 8.00
C GLY A 41 6.93 -8.02 6.79
N GLY A 42 6.56 -6.74 6.92
CA GLY A 42 6.58 -5.77 5.80
C GLY A 42 5.45 -5.96 4.78
N VAL A 43 4.49 -6.85 5.04
CA VAL A 43 3.43 -7.20 4.09
C VAL A 43 2.19 -6.34 4.35
N LEU A 44 1.73 -5.60 3.33
CA LEU A 44 0.45 -4.93 3.37
C LEU A 44 -0.67 -5.98 3.28
N PRO A 45 -1.62 -6.02 4.23
CA PRO A 45 -2.72 -6.96 4.16
C PRO A 45 -3.70 -6.59 3.04
N GLN A 46 -4.53 -7.54 2.62
CA GLN A 46 -5.54 -7.30 1.58
C GLN A 46 -6.65 -6.37 2.12
N LEU A 47 -6.57 -5.09 1.78
CA LEU A 47 -7.54 -4.06 2.17
C LEU A 47 -8.74 -4.03 1.21
N PHE A 48 -9.92 -3.64 1.71
CA PHE A 48 -11.14 -3.41 0.90
C PHE A 48 -11.48 -4.58 -0.02
N SER A 49 -11.53 -5.78 0.56
CA SER A 49 -11.68 -7.07 -0.15
C SER A 49 -10.70 -7.31 -1.32
N GLY A 50 -9.61 -6.54 -1.42
CA GLY A 50 -8.65 -6.57 -2.52
C GLY A 50 -9.14 -5.85 -3.79
N GLN A 51 -10.17 -5.02 -3.69
CA GLN A 51 -10.84 -4.38 -4.83
C GLN A 51 -10.74 -2.86 -4.74
N MET A 52 -9.70 -2.31 -5.35
CA MET A 52 -9.43 -0.87 -5.44
C MET A 52 -9.05 -0.45 -6.88
N PRO A 53 -9.92 -0.72 -7.89
CA PRO A 53 -9.55 -0.65 -9.31
C PRO A 53 -9.13 0.73 -9.82
N ASN A 54 -9.55 1.79 -9.13
CA ASN A 54 -9.32 3.18 -9.52
C ASN A 54 -8.17 3.85 -8.77
N VAL A 55 -7.44 3.12 -7.92
CA VAL A 55 -6.26 3.69 -7.26
C VAL A 55 -5.21 4.03 -8.31
N ARG A 56 -4.74 5.27 -8.26
CA ARG A 56 -3.70 5.84 -9.14
C ARG A 56 -2.57 6.48 -8.35
N GLN A 57 -2.78 6.79 -7.08
CA GLN A 57 -1.78 7.39 -6.20
C GLN A 57 -1.62 6.51 -4.97
N LEU A 58 -0.41 6.00 -4.75
CA LEU A 58 -0.09 5.13 -3.65
C LEU A 58 1.07 5.72 -2.84
N CYS A 59 0.88 5.84 -1.54
CA CYS A 59 1.93 6.18 -0.59
C CYS A 59 1.91 5.23 0.60
N LEU A 60 3.02 4.53 0.86
CA LEU A 60 3.14 3.52 1.91
C LEU A 60 4.41 3.75 2.73
N ALA A 61 4.28 3.79 4.06
CA ALA A 61 5.40 3.73 4.99
C ALA A 61 5.56 2.31 5.56
N HIS A 62 6.80 1.83 5.71
CA HIS A 62 7.19 0.52 6.28
C HIS A 62 6.74 -0.74 5.53
N PHE A 63 5.95 -0.64 4.47
CA PHE A 63 5.54 -1.79 3.65
C PHE A 63 6.53 -2.07 2.52
N THR A 64 6.91 -3.34 2.38
CA THR A 64 7.85 -3.85 1.38
C THR A 64 7.20 -4.75 0.35
N SER A 65 6.00 -5.28 0.65
CA SER A 65 5.24 -6.12 -0.27
C SER A 65 3.73 -5.98 -0.06
N TRP A 66 2.95 -6.40 -1.05
CA TRP A 66 1.48 -6.36 -1.06
C TRP A 66 0.95 -7.45 -1.99
N PRO A 67 -0.36 -7.79 -1.93
CA PRO A 67 -0.96 -8.77 -2.83
C PRO A 67 -0.73 -8.44 -4.31
N VAL A 68 -0.40 -9.46 -5.10
CA VAL A 68 -0.15 -9.33 -6.55
C VAL A 68 -1.37 -8.75 -7.26
N GLY A 69 -1.15 -7.78 -8.15
CA GLY A 69 -2.19 -7.14 -8.94
C GLY A 69 -3.03 -6.10 -8.19
N LEU A 70 -2.76 -5.85 -6.90
CA LEU A 70 -3.53 -4.88 -6.11
C LEU A 70 -3.32 -3.45 -6.57
N PHE A 71 -2.09 -3.09 -6.92
CA PHE A 71 -1.73 -1.76 -7.38
C PHE A 71 -1.18 -1.84 -8.80
N THR A 72 -2.02 -1.50 -9.77
CA THR A 72 -1.66 -1.44 -11.19
C THR A 72 -2.11 -0.10 -11.75
N ASN A 73 -1.52 0.33 -12.87
CA ASN A 73 -1.83 1.60 -13.52
C ASN A 73 -1.65 2.83 -12.61
N LEU A 74 -0.66 2.81 -11.72
CA LEU A 74 -0.33 3.96 -10.89
C LEU A 74 0.19 5.13 -11.74
N THR A 75 -0.05 6.33 -11.22
CA THR A 75 0.51 7.60 -11.70
C THR A 75 1.51 8.16 -10.69
N HIS A 76 1.31 7.88 -9.40
CA HIS A 76 2.19 8.32 -8.32
C HIS A 76 2.47 7.15 -7.39
N LEU A 77 3.75 6.86 -7.16
CA LEU A 77 4.21 5.86 -6.20
C LEU A 77 5.19 6.50 -5.21
N CYS A 78 4.90 6.30 -3.94
CA CYS A 78 5.69 6.82 -2.84
C CYS A 78 5.91 5.71 -1.81
N LEU A 79 7.15 5.29 -1.61
CA LEU A 79 7.52 4.26 -0.65
C LEU A 79 8.49 4.88 0.37
N HIS A 80 8.22 4.67 1.66
CA HIS A 80 9.01 5.26 2.74
C HIS A 80 9.34 4.23 3.81
N ASP A 81 10.48 4.44 4.48
CA ASP A 81 10.88 3.70 5.69
C ASP A 81 10.79 2.17 5.52
N GLN A 82 11.09 1.69 4.31
CA GLN A 82 11.05 0.27 3.97
C GLN A 82 12.10 -0.48 4.78
N CYS A 83 11.67 -1.52 5.50
CA CYS A 83 12.60 -2.40 6.18
C CYS A 83 13.34 -3.32 5.19
N ASP A 84 14.48 -3.88 5.59
CA ASP A 84 15.23 -4.81 4.75
C ASP A 84 14.52 -6.18 4.60
N VAL A 85 13.59 -6.49 5.51
CA VAL A 85 12.87 -7.76 5.53
C VAL A 85 11.76 -7.76 4.47
N GLY A 86 11.80 -8.72 3.55
CA GLY A 86 10.78 -8.85 2.51
C GLY A 86 10.83 -7.75 1.45
N ARG A 87 11.90 -6.94 1.42
CA ARG A 87 12.12 -5.92 0.40
C ARG A 87 12.27 -6.59 -0.96
N MET A 88 11.53 -6.06 -1.94
CA MET A 88 11.65 -6.47 -3.34
C MET A 88 13.10 -6.31 -3.81
N THR A 89 13.59 -7.29 -4.56
CA THR A 89 14.78 -7.11 -5.38
C THR A 89 14.56 -6.01 -6.41
N THR A 90 15.64 -5.44 -6.94
CA THR A 90 15.52 -4.43 -8.01
C THR A 90 14.73 -4.95 -9.19
N SER A 91 14.92 -6.21 -9.61
CA SER A 91 14.17 -6.79 -10.72
C SER A 91 12.68 -6.90 -10.42
N GLU A 92 12.29 -7.41 -9.25
CA GLU A 92 10.88 -7.49 -8.85
C GLU A 92 10.23 -6.10 -8.75
N PHE A 93 10.99 -5.11 -8.29
CA PHE A 93 10.54 -3.73 -8.26
C PHE A 93 10.34 -3.16 -9.68
N LEU A 94 11.23 -3.46 -10.62
CA LEU A 94 11.09 -3.08 -12.03
C LEU A 94 9.86 -3.75 -12.67
N ASP A 95 9.66 -5.05 -12.42
CA ASP A 95 8.47 -5.78 -12.89
C ASP A 95 7.16 -5.20 -12.31
N PHE A 96 7.22 -4.66 -11.08
CA PHE A 96 6.09 -3.97 -10.47
C PHE A 96 5.79 -2.62 -11.15
N ILE A 97 6.80 -1.77 -11.35
CA ILE A 97 6.57 -0.46 -11.98
C ILE A 97 6.14 -0.59 -13.45
N GLU A 98 6.55 -1.67 -14.15
CA GLU A 98 6.10 -1.98 -15.51
C GLU A 98 4.57 -2.15 -15.63
N GLN A 99 3.89 -2.51 -14.54
CA GLN A 99 2.42 -2.59 -14.49
C GLN A 99 1.74 -1.21 -14.44
N SER A 100 2.53 -0.14 -14.41
CA SER A 100 2.07 1.25 -14.32
C SER A 100 2.70 2.11 -15.43
N PRO A 101 2.33 1.90 -16.72
CA PRO A 101 2.93 2.61 -17.86
C PRO A 101 2.65 4.12 -17.90
N ARG A 102 1.79 4.62 -16.99
CA ARG A 102 1.47 6.04 -16.82
C ARG A 102 2.05 6.61 -15.52
N LEU A 103 3.07 5.96 -14.95
CA LEU A 103 3.74 6.46 -13.76
C LEU A 103 4.43 7.79 -14.09
N GLU A 104 4.01 8.85 -13.40
CA GLU A 104 4.50 10.22 -13.55
C GLU A 104 5.47 10.57 -12.42
N GLU A 105 5.21 10.09 -11.21
CA GLU A 105 6.00 10.35 -10.02
C GLU A 105 6.43 9.07 -9.30
N LEU A 106 7.72 9.01 -8.96
CA LEU A 106 8.32 7.92 -8.20
C LEU A 106 9.20 8.49 -7.08
N ASN A 107 8.81 8.24 -5.83
CA ASN A 107 9.54 8.62 -4.62
C ASN A 107 9.84 7.36 -3.78
N LEU A 108 11.10 7.17 -3.39
CA LEU A 108 11.62 5.99 -2.70
C LEU A 108 12.43 6.36 -1.45
#